data_AF-A0A2V4E212-F1
#
_entry.id   AF-A0A2V4E212-F1
#
_cell.length_a   1.000
_cell.length_b   1.000
_cell.length_c   1.000
_cell.angle_alpha   90.00
_cell.angle_beta   90.00
_cell.angle_gamma   90.00
#
_symmetry.space_group_name_H-M   'P 1'
#
loop_
_entity.id
_entity.type
_entity.pdbx_description
1 polymer ?
#
loop_
_entity_poly.entity_id
_entity_poly.type
_entity_poly.pdbx_seq_one_letter_code
_entity_poly.pdbx_strand_id
1 'polypeptide(L)'
;MHLRSGVAKLRKAARGKHRWVGLTVDESVTNREELEKLLSQSDVLSGSCKLFDFIDGKAIIRIPLESYEEAKSILKDGFNGLISQTSSGKIRLVRDRMGIKVSRKKR
;
A
#
# COMPACT_ATOMS: atom_id res chain seq x y z
N MET A 1 23.95 23.65 24.47
CA MET A 1 23.63 22.23 24.74
C MET A 1 22.84 21.69 23.55
N HIS A 2 23.48 20.89 22.68
CA HIS A 2 22.80 20.30 21.51
C HIS A 2 22.37 18.88 21.84
N LEU A 3 21.10 18.68 22.20
CA LEU A 3 20.53 17.34 22.38
C LEU A 3 20.26 16.74 20.99
N ARG A 4 21.11 15.80 20.59
CA ARG A 4 20.86 14.88 19.47
C ARG A 4 19.78 13.90 19.91
N SER A 5 18.56 14.08 19.42
CA SER A 5 17.46 13.11 19.58
C SER A 5 17.73 11.88 18.70
N GLY A 6 18.45 10.91 19.26
CA GLY A 6 18.54 9.57 18.70
C GLY A 6 17.17 8.90 18.73
N VAL A 7 16.55 8.70 17.58
CA VAL A 7 15.30 7.92 17.45
C VAL A 7 15.58 6.49 17.92
N ALA A 8 15.08 6.16 19.11
CA ALA A 8 15.09 4.81 19.63
C ALA A 8 14.42 3.88 18.60
N LYS A 9 15.15 2.85 18.19
CA LYS A 9 14.68 1.82 17.26
C LYS A 9 13.54 1.07 17.96
N LEU A 10 12.30 1.52 17.76
CA LEU A 10 11.08 0.92 18.32
C LEU A 10 11.20 -0.61 18.21
N ARG A 11 11.13 -1.27 19.37
CA ARG A 11 11.16 -2.74 19.52
C ARG A 11 10.13 -3.32 18.54
N LYS A 12 10.42 -4.48 17.93
CA LYS A 12 9.55 -5.10 16.90
C LYS A 12 8.06 -5.15 17.28
N ALA A 13 7.73 -5.21 18.57
CA ALA A 13 6.37 -5.19 19.11
C ALA A 13 5.64 -3.83 18.98
N ALA A 14 6.36 -2.71 18.88
CA ALA A 14 5.81 -1.36 18.82
C ALA A 14 5.71 -0.80 17.38
N ARG A 15 6.06 -1.59 16.36
CA ARG A 15 5.74 -1.24 14.97
C ARG A 15 4.29 -1.66 14.73
N GLY A 16 3.40 -0.68 14.60
CA GLY A 16 1.98 -0.91 14.28
C GLY A 16 1.82 -1.96 13.18
N LYS A 17 0.89 -2.89 13.39
CA LYS A 17 0.61 -3.96 12.43
C LYS A 17 0.03 -3.34 11.15
N HIS A 18 0.46 -3.85 10.01
CA HIS A 18 -0.03 -3.39 8.72
C HIS A 18 -0.26 -4.55 7.77
N ARG A 19 -1.03 -4.28 6.73
CA ARG A 19 -1.27 -5.19 5.63
C ARG A 19 -0.80 -4.58 4.32
N TRP A 20 -0.13 -5.40 3.52
CA TRP A 20 0.14 -5.09 2.13
C TRP A 20 -1.04 -5.57 1.32
N VAL A 21 -1.57 -4.71 0.46
CA VAL A 21 -2.69 -5.01 -0.42
C VAL A 21 -2.24 -4.79 -1.85
N GLY A 22 -2.41 -5.81 -2.68
CA GLY A 22 -2.21 -5.77 -4.12
C GLY A 22 -3.53 -5.44 -4.79
N LEU A 23 -3.50 -4.42 -5.63
CA LEU A 23 -4.64 -3.87 -6.34
C LEU A 23 -4.41 -4.03 -7.84
N THR A 24 -5.46 -4.37 -8.57
CA THR A 24 -5.53 -4.04 -10.01
C THR A 24 -6.12 -2.66 -10.14
N VAL A 25 -5.49 -1.88 -11.00
CA VAL A 25 -5.83 -0.50 -11.31
C VAL A 25 -6.39 -0.51 -12.72
N ASP A 26 -7.50 0.18 -12.92
CA ASP A 26 -8.11 0.38 -14.22
C ASP A 26 -7.15 1.04 -15.21
N GLU A 27 -7.34 0.73 -16.50
CA GLU A 27 -6.52 1.21 -17.61
C GLU A 27 -6.53 2.74 -17.74
N SER A 28 -7.57 3.38 -17.20
CA SER A 28 -7.71 4.84 -17.15
C SER A 28 -6.62 5.53 -16.32
N VAL A 29 -5.98 4.82 -15.39
CA VAL A 29 -4.94 5.39 -14.52
C VAL A 29 -3.58 4.98 -15.05
N THR A 30 -2.89 5.93 -15.66
CA THR A 30 -1.57 5.68 -16.27
C THR A 30 -0.42 6.11 -15.38
N ASN A 31 -0.69 7.01 -14.42
CA ASN A 31 0.33 7.62 -13.59
C ASN A 31 0.12 7.36 -12.10
N ARG A 32 1.25 7.29 -11.38
CA ARG A 32 1.27 7.12 -9.93
C ARG A 32 0.53 8.25 -9.20
N GLU A 33 0.66 9.48 -9.68
CA GLU A 33 0.03 10.67 -9.08
C GLU A 33 -1.49 10.61 -9.18
N GLU A 34 -2.04 10.13 -10.29
CA GLU A 34 -3.48 9.91 -10.45
C GLU A 34 -3.97 8.84 -9.48
N LEU A 35 -3.22 7.75 -9.37
CA LEU A 35 -3.54 6.71 -8.39
C LEU A 35 -3.52 7.26 -6.94
N GLU A 36 -2.54 8.08 -6.59
CA GLU A 36 -2.49 8.74 -5.27
C GLU A 36 -3.65 9.73 -5.08
N LYS A 37 -4.07 10.46 -6.11
CA LYS A 37 -5.28 11.29 -6.06
C LYS A 37 -6.53 10.45 -5.81
N LEU A 38 -6.69 9.32 -6.49
CA LEU A 38 -7.82 8.41 -6.28
C LEU A 38 -7.83 7.88 -4.85
N LEU A 39 -6.69 7.40 -4.34
CA LEU A 39 -6.57 6.97 -2.95
C LEU A 39 -6.88 8.11 -1.97
N SER A 40 -6.61 9.36 -2.34
CA SER A 40 -6.93 10.52 -1.51
C SER A 40 -8.42 10.89 -1.50
N GLN A 41 -9.23 10.35 -2.40
CA GLN A 41 -10.69 10.60 -2.43
C GLN A 41 -11.47 9.85 -1.36
N SER A 42 -10.88 8.79 -0.78
CA SER A 42 -11.47 8.07 0.35
C SER A 42 -10.77 8.48 1.64
N ASP A 43 -11.52 8.92 2.65
CA ASP A 43 -10.96 9.31 3.95
C ASP A 43 -10.15 8.18 4.60
N VAL A 44 -10.62 6.93 4.46
CA VAL A 44 -9.96 5.73 4.99
C VAL A 44 -8.60 5.50 4.32
N LEU A 45 -8.53 5.68 3.00
CA LEU A 45 -7.32 5.44 2.21
C LEU A 45 -6.35 6.64 2.30
N SER A 46 -6.85 7.87 2.22
CA SER A 46 -6.08 9.11 2.17
C SER A 46 -5.13 9.29 3.35
N GLY A 47 -5.60 9.06 4.59
CA GLY A 47 -4.79 9.27 5.79
C GLY A 47 -3.97 8.05 6.22
N SER A 48 -4.42 6.85 5.84
CA SER A 48 -3.90 5.60 6.42
C SER A 48 -3.01 4.85 5.46
N CYS A 49 -3.36 4.84 4.17
CA CYS A 49 -2.68 4.01 3.19
C CYS A 49 -1.47 4.72 2.56
N LYS A 50 -0.46 3.95 2.19
CA LYS A 50 0.69 4.44 1.44
C LYS A 50 0.92 3.60 0.21
N LEU A 51 0.92 4.23 -0.97
CA LEU A 51 1.28 3.59 -2.22
C LEU A 51 2.77 3.25 -2.24
N PHE A 52 3.10 2.03 -2.68
CA PHE A 52 4.47 1.53 -2.76
C PHE A 52 4.86 1.23 -4.20
N ASP A 53 4.21 0.24 -4.81
CA ASP A 53 4.46 -0.14 -6.19
C ASP A 53 3.29 0.30 -7.08
N PHE A 54 3.58 0.73 -8.30
CA PHE A 54 2.61 0.92 -9.37
C PHE A 54 3.31 0.58 -10.68
N ILE A 55 2.96 -0.57 -11.27
CA ILE A 55 3.62 -1.17 -12.44
C ILE A 55 2.55 -1.92 -13.24
N ASP A 56 2.44 -1.62 -14.54
CA ASP A 56 1.57 -2.32 -15.50
C ASP A 56 0.13 -2.53 -15.00
N GLY A 57 -0.54 -1.45 -14.55
CA GLY A 57 -1.92 -1.53 -14.05
C GLY A 57 -2.06 -2.29 -12.71
N LYS A 58 -0.96 -2.57 -12.01
CA LYS A 58 -0.96 -3.22 -10.70
C LYS A 58 -0.33 -2.30 -9.68
N ALA A 59 -1.00 -2.15 -8.55
CA ALA A 59 -0.51 -1.36 -7.45
C ALA A 59 -0.33 -2.19 -6.19
N ILE A 60 0.59 -1.76 -5.33
CA ILE A 60 0.70 -2.27 -3.96
C ILE A 60 0.64 -1.11 -3.00
N ILE A 61 -0.32 -1.16 -2.10
CA ILE A 61 -0.47 -0.21 -1.00
C ILE A 61 -0.19 -0.88 0.34
N ARG A 62 0.26 -0.07 1.30
CA ARG A 62 0.40 -0.45 2.71
C ARG A 62 -0.71 0.21 3.50
N ILE A 63 -1.49 -0.57 4.24
CA ILE A 63 -2.59 -0.08 5.08
C ILE A 63 -2.34 -0.52 6.52
N PRO A 64 -2.53 0.33 7.54
CA PRO A 64 -2.65 -0.08 8.93
C PRO A 64 -3.67 -1.21 9.09
N LEU A 65 -3.40 -2.16 9.98
CA LEU A 65 -4.31 -3.29 10.16
C LEU A 65 -5.67 -2.84 10.73
N GLU A 66 -5.68 -1.76 11.49
CA GLU A 66 -6.88 -1.13 12.06
C GLU A 66 -7.86 -0.68 10.97
N SER A 67 -7.36 -0.01 9.94
CA SER A 67 -8.16 0.47 8.79
C SER A 67 -8.30 -0.56 7.66
N TYR A 68 -7.74 -1.76 7.81
CA TYR A 68 -7.69 -2.75 6.73
C TYR A 68 -9.07 -3.31 6.38
N GLU A 69 -9.92 -3.62 7.36
CA GLU A 69 -11.25 -4.20 7.09
C GLU A 69 -12.14 -3.21 6.34
N GLU A 70 -12.16 -1.94 6.75
CA GLU A 70 -12.89 -0.87 6.05
C GLU A 70 -12.36 -0.66 4.62
N ALA A 71 -11.03 -0.50 4.47
CA ALA A 71 -10.41 -0.35 3.16
C ALA A 71 -10.68 -1.55 2.25
N LYS A 72 -10.65 -2.77 2.81
CA LYS A 72 -10.93 -4.01 2.07
C LYS A 72 -12.37 -4.03 1.58
N SER A 73 -13.34 -3.55 2.37
CA SER A 73 -14.72 -3.46 1.91
C SER A 73 -14.84 -2.52 0.72
N ILE A 74 -14.29 -1.30 0.83
CA ILE A 74 -14.28 -0.28 -0.22
C ILE A 74 -13.62 -0.81 -1.51
N LEU A 75 -12.47 -1.47 -1.39
CA LEU A 75 -11.70 -2.00 -2.53
C LEU A 75 -12.27 -3.31 -3.10
N LYS A 76 -13.15 -4.00 -2.37
CA LYS A 76 -13.83 -5.21 -2.86
C LYS A 76 -14.98 -4.83 -3.79
N ASP A 77 -15.68 -3.75 -3.47
CA ASP A 77 -16.79 -3.25 -4.28
C ASP A 77 -16.32 -2.50 -5.55
N GLY A 78 -15.00 -2.27 -5.68
CA GLY A 78 -14.38 -1.60 -6.82
C GLY A 78 -14.44 -0.09 -6.65
N PHE A 79 -13.42 0.47 -6.02
CA PHE A 79 -13.36 1.91 -5.73
C PHE A 79 -12.60 2.64 -6.84
N ASN A 80 -13.30 3.43 -7.65
CA ASN A 80 -12.69 4.22 -8.74
C ASN A 80 -11.75 3.40 -9.65
N GLY A 81 -12.15 2.18 -10.00
CA GLY A 81 -11.31 1.29 -10.81
C GLY A 81 -10.19 0.57 -10.04
N LEU A 82 -10.16 0.69 -8.70
CA LEU A 82 -9.25 -0.04 -7.83
C LEU A 82 -9.95 -1.27 -7.25
N ILE A 83 -9.42 -2.44 -7.59
CA ILE A 83 -9.95 -3.72 -7.11
C ILE A 83 -8.87 -4.45 -6.33
N SER A 84 -9.19 -4.82 -5.08
CA SER A 84 -8.29 -5.63 -4.26
C SER A 84 -8.20 -7.06 -4.76
N GLN A 85 -7.02 -7.46 -5.23
CA GLN A 85 -6.75 -8.83 -5.68
C GLN A 85 -6.17 -9.73 -4.60
N THR A 86 -5.25 -9.21 -3.78
CA THR A 86 -4.60 -10.02 -2.74
C THR A 86 -4.10 -9.18 -1.58
N SER A 87 -3.92 -9.79 -0.42
CA SER A 87 -3.27 -9.14 0.71
C SER A 87 -2.27 -10.07 1.42
N SER A 88 -1.17 -9.51 1.94
CA SER A 88 -0.18 -10.23 2.77
C SER A 88 0.47 -9.35 3.84
N GLY A 89 1.01 -9.95 4.91
CA GLY A 89 1.79 -9.23 5.92
C GLY A 89 3.20 -8.91 5.40
N LYS A 90 3.55 -9.49 4.24
CA LYS A 90 4.85 -9.35 3.60
C LYS A 90 4.65 -8.88 2.15
N ILE A 91 5.23 -7.73 1.80
CA ILE A 91 5.18 -7.17 0.43
C ILE A 91 5.68 -8.17 -0.62
N ARG A 92 6.69 -8.99 -0.29
CA ARG A 92 7.22 -10.02 -1.19
C ARG A 92 6.16 -11.03 -1.63
N LEU A 93 5.24 -11.41 -0.73
CA LEU A 93 4.16 -12.35 -1.07
C LEU A 93 3.08 -11.70 -1.94
N VAL A 94 2.79 -10.41 -1.72
CA VAL A 94 1.87 -9.66 -2.59
C VAL A 94 2.45 -9.54 -4.00
N ARG A 95 3.71 -9.13 -4.12
CA ARG A 95 4.41 -9.01 -5.41
C ARG A 95 4.42 -10.32 -6.18
N ASP A 96 4.75 -11.42 -5.50
CA ASP A 96 4.78 -12.76 -6.09
C ASP A 96 3.42 -13.17 -6.67
N ARG A 97 2.35 -13.02 -5.88
CA ARG A 97 0.96 -13.31 -6.32
C ARG A 97 0.47 -12.38 -7.43
N MET A 98 0.88 -11.11 -7.41
CA MET A 98 0.54 -10.14 -8.45
C MET A 98 1.42 -10.30 -9.70
N GLY A 99 2.45 -11.16 -9.68
CA GLY A 99 3.42 -11.30 -10.77
C GLY A 99 4.28 -10.05 -10.98
N ILE A 100 4.43 -9.19 -9.97
CA ILE A 100 5.22 -7.95 -10.06
C ILE A 100 6.71 -8.30 -9.94
N LYS A 101 7.42 -8.24 -11.07
CA LYS A 101 8.87 -8.42 -11.14
C LYS A 101 9.60 -7.11 -10.82
N VAL A 102 9.80 -6.83 -9.54
CA VAL A 102 10.72 -5.77 -9.12
C VAL A 102 12.16 -6.22 -9.31
N SER A 103 12.89 -5.55 -10.20
CA SER A 103 14.34 -5.71 -10.26
C SER A 103 14.93 -5.18 -8.96
N ARG A 104 15.54 -6.05 -8.16
CA ARG A 104 16.34 -5.59 -7.02
C ARG A 104 17.56 -4.89 -7.62
N LYS A 105 17.67 -3.57 -7.50
CA LYS A 105 18.98 -2.93 -7.63
C LYS A 105 19.90 -3.56 -6.58
N LYS A 106 20.87 -4.36 -7.02
CA LYS A 106 22.03 -4.76 -6.20
C LYS A 106 22.66 -3.45 -5.72
N ARG A 107 22.65 -3.21 -4.40
CA ARG A 107 23.53 -2.25 -3.76
C ARG A 107 24.81 -2.97 -3.38
#